data_AF-A0A9E4FTM1-F1
#
_entry.id   AF-A0A9E4FTM1-F1
#
_cell.length_a   1.000
_cell.length_b   1.000
_cell.length_c   1.000
_cell.angle_alpha   90.00
_cell.angle_beta   90.00
_cell.angle_gamma   90.00
#
_symmetry.space_group_name_H-M   'P 1'
#
loop_
_entity.id
_entity.type
_entity.pdbx_description
1 polymer ?
#
loop_
_entity_poly.entity_id
_entity_poly.type
_entity_poly.pdbx_seq_one_letter_code
_entity_poly.pdbx_strand_id
1 'polypeptide(L)' 'MDCPSCGQHNPDDKRICWKCQGEIPPPPPPPKPSRTYLGLPVWGWVVFAAMFIGSFLVSQCNQANLLGG' A
#
# COMPACT_ATOMS: atom_id res chain seq x y z
N MET A 1 -21.82 12.31 -10.13
CA MET A 1 -21.24 13.55 -9.55
C MET A 1 -22.00 14.78 -10.00
N ASP A 2 -22.04 15.84 -9.18
CA ASP A 2 -22.78 17.07 -9.52
C ASP A 2 -21.87 18.13 -10.15
N CYS A 3 -22.38 18.79 -11.20
CA CYS A 3 -21.63 19.82 -11.92
C CYS A 3 -21.43 21.07 -11.05
N PRO A 4 -20.19 21.56 -10.86
CA PRO A 4 -19.92 22.75 -10.03
C PRO A 4 -20.47 24.04 -10.62
N SER A 5 -20.74 24.08 -11.93
CA SER A 5 -21.22 25.28 -12.62
C SER A 5 -22.74 25.45 -12.57
N CYS A 6 -23.51 24.35 -12.60
CA CYS A 6 -24.98 24.41 -12.70
C CYS A 6 -25.74 23.51 -11.72
N GLY A 7 -25.05 22.73 -10.88
CA GLY A 7 -25.64 21.83 -9.89
C GLY A 7 -26.34 20.60 -10.47
N GLN A 8 -26.26 20.36 -11.78
CA GLN A 8 -26.89 19.20 -12.41
C GLN A 8 -26.07 17.92 -12.16
N HIS A 9 -26.77 16.84 -11.81
CA HIS A 9 -26.17 15.51 -11.71
C HIS A 9 -25.69 14.97 -13.06
N ASN A 10 -24.47 14.43 -13.09
CA ASN A 10 -23.81 13.82 -14.26
C ASN A 10 -23.17 12.47 -13.87
N PRO A 11 -23.01 11.51 -14.79
CA PRO A 11 -22.25 10.29 -14.55
C PRO A 11 -20.77 10.59 -14.25
N ASP A 12 -20.14 9.75 -13.43
CA ASP A 12 -18.78 9.97 -12.91
C ASP A 12 -17.68 9.80 -13.97
N ASP A 13 -18.00 9.22 -15.13
CA ASP A 13 -17.11 9.07 -16.29
C ASP A 13 -17.03 10.33 -17.17
N LYS A 14 -17.92 11.31 -16.99
CA LYS A 14 -18.04 12.45 -17.91
C LYS A 14 -17.21 13.64 -17.47
N ARG A 15 -16.36 14.14 -18.39
CA ARG A 15 -15.57 15.37 -18.18
C ARG A 15 -16.31 16.66 -18.51
N ILE A 16 -17.44 16.56 -19.20
CA ILE A 16 -18.25 17.70 -19.63
C ILE A 16 -19.68 17.49 -19.15
N CYS A 17 -20.27 18.52 -18.55
CA CYS A 17 -21.67 18.54 -18.15
C CYS A 17 -22.56 18.51 -19.40
N TRP A 18 -23.44 17.51 -19.48
CA TRP A 18 -24.40 17.37 -20.59
C TRP A 18 -25.37 18.56 -20.72
N LYS A 19 -25.61 19.28 -19.62
CA LYS A 19 -26.58 20.37 -19.55
C LYS A 19 -25.97 21.73 -19.88
N CYS A 20 -24.94 22.14 -19.14
CA CYS A 20 -24.34 23.47 -19.30
C CYS A 20 -23.02 23.49 -20.09
N GLN A 21 -22.53 22.32 -20.53
CA GLN A 21 -21.23 22.16 -21.21
C GLN A 21 -20.02 22.60 -20.37
N GLY A 22 -20.19 22.81 -19.06
CA GLY A 22 -19.09 23.10 -18.15
C GLY A 22 -18.19 21.90 -17.89
N GLU A 23 -16.90 22.14 -17.67
CA GLU A 23 -15.93 21.11 -17.31
C GLU A 23 -16.17 20.57 -15.90
N ILE A 24 -16.02 19.26 -15.73
CA ILE A 24 -16.14 18.58 -14.44
C ILE A 24 -14.80 17.92 -14.12
N PRO A 25 -14.28 18.09 -12.89
CA PRO A 25 -13.00 17.51 -12.50
C PRO A 25 -13.01 15.98 -12.67
N PRO A 26 -11.90 15.37 -13.10
CA PRO A 26 -11.75 13.91 -13.12
C PRO A 26 -11.98 13.31 -11.74
N PRO A 27 -12.51 12.07 -11.66
CA PRO A 27 -12.40 11.30 -10.43
C PRO A 27 -10.93 11.14 -10.05
N PRO A 28 -10.60 11.11 -8.74
CA PRO A 28 -9.24 10.92 -8.28
C PRO A 28 -8.69 9.59 -8.82
N PRO A 29 -7.38 9.51 -9.09
CA PRO A 29 -6.77 8.27 -9.54
C PRO A 29 -6.95 7.16 -8.49
N PRO A 30 -7.08 5.89 -8.92
CA PRO A 30 -7.19 4.78 -7.97
C PRO A 30 -5.95 4.70 -7.07
N PRO A 31 -6.08 4.21 -5.82
CA PRO A 31 -4.95 4.03 -4.93
C PRO A 31 -3.93 3.06 -5.54
N LYS A 32 -2.64 3.34 -5.34
CA LYS A 32 -1.56 2.46 -5.81
C LYS A 32 -1.64 1.11 -5.04
N PRO A 33 -1.49 -0.04 -5.72
CA PRO A 33 -1.50 -1.33 -5.04
C PRO A 33 -0.34 -1.40 -4.04
N SER A 34 -0.59 -1.92 -2.84
CA SER A 34 0.46 -2.15 -1.85
C SER A 34 1.40 -3.25 -2.34
N ARG A 35 2.70 -3.04 -2.23
CA ARG A 35 3.71 -4.01 -2.65
C ARG A 35 3.71 -5.20 -1.70
N THR A 36 3.10 -6.28 -2.14
CA THR A 36 2.96 -7.52 -1.38
C THR A 36 3.72 -8.62 -2.11
N TYR A 37 4.52 -9.40 -1.38
CA TYR A 37 5.30 -10.51 -1.90
C TYR A 37 4.82 -11.79 -1.23
N LEU A 38 4.33 -12.75 -2.04
CA LEU A 38 3.77 -14.03 -1.55
C LEU A 38 2.70 -13.84 -0.45
N GLY A 39 1.85 -12.83 -0.58
CA GLY A 39 0.79 -12.54 0.39
C GLY A 39 1.23 -11.73 1.62
N LEU A 40 2.52 -11.45 1.80
CA LEU A 40 3.04 -10.62 2.89
C LEU A 40 3.52 -9.24 2.41
N PRO A 41 3.16 -8.15 3.09
CA PRO A 41 3.73 -6.82 2.81
C PRO A 41 5.22 -6.74 3.18
N VAL A 42 5.97 -5.81 2.58
CA VAL A 42 7.44 -5.68 2.74
C VAL A 42 7.90 -5.64 4.20
N TRP A 43 7.22 -4.90 5.07
CA TRP A 43 7.57 -4.84 6.51
C TRP A 43 7.51 -6.20 7.21
N GLY A 44 6.59 -7.08 6.82
CA GLY A 44 6.49 -8.44 7.36
C GLY A 44 7.72 -9.28 7.00
N TRP A 45 8.24 -9.11 5.78
CA TRP A 45 9.50 -9.75 5.37
C TRP A 45 10.71 -9.22 6.13
N VAL A 46 10.74 -7.93 6.45
CA VAL A 46 11.79 -7.33 7.29
C VAL A 46 11.79 -7.95 8.69
N VAL A 47 10.62 -8.09 9.32
CA VAL A 47 10.49 -8.74 10.63
C VAL A 47 10.90 -10.22 10.56
N PHE A 48 10.44 -10.94 9.54
CA PHE A 48 10.79 -12.36 9.35
C PHE A 48 12.31 -12.56 9.18
N ALA A 49 12.96 -11.74 8.34
CA ALA A 49 14.41 -11.77 8.17
C ALA A 49 15.15 -11.41 9.47
N ALA A 50 14.69 -10.40 10.20
CA ALA A 50 15.27 -10.02 11.48
C ALA A 50 15.15 -11.13 12.53
N MET A 51 14.00 -11.82 12.59
CA MET A 51 13.84 -12.99 13.45
C MET A 51 14.80 -14.11 13.09
N PHE A 52 14.93 -14.45 11.80
CA PHE A 52 15.88 -15.48 11.33
C PHE A 52 17.33 -15.13 11.67
N ILE A 53 17.75 -13.89 11.42
CA ILE A 53 19.10 -13.42 11.74
C ILE A 53 19.32 -13.40 13.25
N GLY A 54 18.35 -12.89 14.02
CA GLY A 54 18.42 -12.85 15.48
C GLY A 54 18.54 -14.25 16.08
N SER A 55 17.72 -15.20 15.64
CA SER A 55 17.81 -16.60 16.06
C SER A 55 19.14 -17.24 15.69
N PHE A 56 19.69 -16.95 14.51
CA PHE A 56 21.01 -17.43 14.12
C PHE A 56 22.10 -16.87 15.04
N LEU A 57 22.12 -15.56 15.30
CA LEU A 57 23.09 -14.92 16.19
C LEU A 57 23.01 -15.46 17.62
N VAL A 58 21.80 -15.63 18.16
CA VAL A 58 21.59 -16.23 19.49
C VAL A 58 22.07 -17.68 19.52
N SER A 59 21.83 -18.46 18.45
CA SER A 59 22.32 -19.83 18.35
C SER A 59 23.84 -19.90 18.33
N GLN A 60 24.53 -18.98 17.65
CA GLN A 60 25.99 -18.91 17.69
C GLN A 60 26.50 -18.61 19.12
N CYS A 61 25.83 -17.71 19.84
CA CYS A 61 26.18 -17.40 21.23
C CYS A 61 25.93 -18.57 22.19
N ASN A 62 24.87 -19.36 21.97
CA ASN A 62 24.57 -20.51 22.83
C ASN A 62 25.57 -21.66 22.67
N GLN A 63 26.09 -21.87 21.45
CA GLN A 63 27.15 -22.86 21.23
C GLN A 63 28.52 -22.42 21.77
N ALA A 64 28.82 -21.12 21.70
CA ALA A 64 30.06 -20.57 22.28
C ALA A 64 30.13 -20.76 23.81
N ASN A 65 28.99 -20.66 24.51
CA ASN A 65 28.92 -20.91 25.96
C ASN A 65 29.06 -22.38 26.35
N LEU A 66 28.75 -23.34 25.46
CA LEU A 66 28.83 -24.78 25.75
C LEU A 66 30.24 -25.36 25.55
N LEU A 67 31.10 -24.70 24.75
CA LEU A 67 32.47 -25.18 24.44
C LEU A 67 33.57 -24.49 25.26
N GLY A 68 33.23 -23.47 26.06
CA GLY A 68 34.16 -22.66 26.83
C GLY A 68 33.95 -22.69 28.35
N GLY A 69 33.31 -23.75 28.88
CA GLY A 69 33.14 -24.00 30.31
C GLY A 69 34.22 -24.89 30.89
#